data_AF-A0A5E7C054-F1
#
_entry.id   AF-A0A5E7C054-F1
#
_cell.length_a   1.000
_cell.length_b   1.000
_cell.length_c   1.000
_cell.angle_alpha   90.00
_cell.angle_beta   90.00
_cell.angle_gamma   90.00
#
_symmetry.space_group_name_H-M   'P 1'
#
loop_
_entity.id
_entity.type
_entity.pdbx_description
1 polymer ?
#
loop_
_entity_poly.entity_id
_entity_poly.type
_entity_poly.pdbx_seq_one_letter_code
_entity_poly.pdbx_strand_id
1 'polypeptide(L)'
;MLIHGTLENTLLISESGVYALLVYHYCPEYRGLREWLTHDVVPALRDAQQPATSERPVLSLLNWPEMSLSLLHWNNQPWIRLQDVPQMLADGERTQRSINTPWWKRASRILQAF
;
A
#
# COMPACT_ATOMS: atom_id res chain seq x y z
N MET A 1 -19.01 -12.43 -22.05
CA MET A 1 -17.84 -11.52 -22.13
C MET A 1 -17.84 -10.88 -23.51
N LEU A 2 -17.42 -9.62 -23.67
CA LEU A 2 -17.33 -9.01 -24.99
C LEU A 2 -15.99 -9.42 -25.62
N ILE A 3 -16.04 -10.26 -26.63
CA ILE A 3 -14.85 -10.83 -27.28
C ILE A 3 -15.00 -10.51 -28.77
N HIS A 4 -14.01 -9.85 -29.39
CA HIS A 4 -14.06 -9.41 -30.79
C HIS A 4 -15.32 -8.59 -31.19
N GLY A 5 -15.95 -7.88 -30.25
CA GLY A 5 -17.14 -7.07 -30.52
C GLY A 5 -18.47 -7.84 -30.45
N THR A 6 -18.45 -9.15 -30.20
CA THR A 6 -19.64 -9.97 -29.97
C THR A 6 -19.80 -10.31 -28.50
N LEU A 7 -21.05 -10.37 -28.02
CA LEU A 7 -21.35 -10.87 -26.68
C LEU A 7 -21.42 -12.39 -26.73
N GLU A 8 -20.40 -13.03 -26.16
CA GLU A 8 -20.34 -14.49 -26.06
C GLU A 8 -20.69 -14.94 -24.65
N ASN A 9 -21.40 -16.08 -24.57
CA ASN A 9 -21.61 -16.78 -23.31
C ASN A 9 -20.32 -17.53 -22.95
N THR A 10 -19.68 -17.12 -21.86
CA THR A 10 -18.36 -17.62 -21.46
C THR A 10 -18.43 -17.98 -19.99
N LEU A 11 -17.85 -19.13 -19.63
CA LEU A 11 -17.62 -19.49 -18.24
C LEU A 11 -16.54 -18.58 -17.66
N LEU A 12 -16.88 -17.85 -16.61
CA LEU A 12 -15.94 -17.02 -15.86
C LEU A 12 -15.63 -17.69 -14.53
N ILE A 13 -14.39 -17.53 -14.08
CA ILE A 13 -13.96 -17.91 -12.74
C ILE A 13 -13.68 -16.64 -11.95
N SER A 14 -14.13 -16.62 -10.69
CA SER A 14 -13.79 -15.53 -9.78
C SER A 14 -12.33 -15.60 -9.36
N GLU A 15 -11.76 -14.47 -8.91
CA GLU A 15 -10.40 -14.41 -8.38
C GLU A 15 -10.17 -15.44 -7.26
N SER A 16 -11.11 -15.55 -6.31
CA SER A 16 -11.06 -16.54 -5.24
C SER A 16 -11.09 -17.98 -5.78
N GLY A 17 -11.82 -18.22 -6.87
CA GLY A 17 -11.86 -19.50 -7.56
C GLY A 17 -10.51 -19.86 -8.20
N VAL A 18 -9.83 -18.88 -8.81
CA VAL A 18 -8.47 -19.07 -9.34
C VAL A 18 -7.51 -19.48 -8.22
N TYR A 19 -7.52 -18.79 -7.08
CA TYR A 19 -6.68 -19.15 -5.95
C TYR A 19 -7.00 -20.55 -5.39
N ALA A 20 -8.28 -20.89 -5.28
CA ALA A 20 -8.70 -22.23 -4.87
C ALA A 20 -8.14 -23.31 -5.82
N LEU A 21 -8.18 -23.09 -7.14
CA LEU A 21 -7.58 -24.02 -8.10
C LEU A 21 -6.07 -24.16 -7.92
N LEU A 22 -5.36 -23.05 -7.73
CA LEU A 22 -3.90 -23.06 -7.53
C LEU A 22 -3.48 -23.82 -6.26
N VAL A 23 -4.32 -23.82 -5.23
CA VAL A 23 -4.06 -24.52 -3.96
C VAL A 23 -4.48 -25.98 -4.02
N TYR A 24 -5.71 -26.26 -4.47
CA TYR A 24 -6.28 -27.61 -4.39
C TYR A 24 -5.86 -28.52 -5.56
N HIS A 25 -5.50 -27.96 -6.71
CA HIS A 25 -5.10 -28.71 -7.91
C HIS A 25 -3.66 -28.40 -8.29
N TYR A 26 -2.74 -28.70 -7.37
CA TYR A 26 -1.31 -28.46 -7.57
C TYR A 26 -0.71 -29.45 -8.58
N CYS A 27 -0.18 -28.92 -9.70
CA CYS A 27 0.64 -29.65 -10.66
C CYS A 27 2.03 -28.99 -10.80
N PRO A 28 3.13 -29.67 -10.47
CA PRO A 28 4.48 -29.09 -10.53
C PRO A 28 4.92 -28.72 -11.95
N GLU A 29 4.42 -29.41 -12.97
CA GLU A 29 4.70 -29.18 -14.38
C GLU A 29 4.23 -27.80 -14.86
N TYR A 30 3.24 -27.22 -14.17
CA TYR A 30 2.65 -25.91 -14.50
C TYR A 30 3.09 -24.81 -13.54
N ARG A 31 4.26 -24.93 -12.90
CA ARG A 31 4.83 -23.88 -12.03
C ARG A 31 4.86 -22.51 -12.71
N GLY A 32 5.28 -22.42 -13.97
CA GLY A 32 5.34 -21.15 -14.70
C GLY A 32 3.96 -20.52 -14.90
N LEU A 33 2.93 -21.34 -15.18
CA LEU A 33 1.55 -20.85 -15.31
C LEU A 33 1.02 -20.30 -13.97
N ARG A 34 1.30 -21.00 -12.87
CA ARG A 34 0.94 -20.52 -11.52
C ARG A 34 1.64 -19.20 -11.19
N GLU A 35 2.94 -19.12 -11.45
CA GLU A 35 3.73 -17.91 -11.21
C GLU A 35 3.16 -16.74 -12.00
N TRP A 36 2.91 -16.94 -13.30
CA TRP A 36 2.32 -15.94 -14.17
C TRP A 36 0.92 -15.50 -13.71
N LEU A 37 0.03 -16.46 -13.37
CA LEU A 37 -1.30 -16.13 -12.87
C LEU A 37 -1.26 -15.32 -11.56
N THR A 38 -0.36 -15.67 -10.65
CA THR A 38 -0.30 -15.08 -9.30
C THR A 38 0.38 -13.72 -9.29
N HIS A 39 1.42 -13.52 -10.10
CA HIS A 39 2.25 -12.33 -10.05
C HIS A 39 1.96 -11.33 -11.17
N ASP A 40 1.43 -11.78 -12.30
CA ASP A 40 1.15 -10.90 -13.44
C ASP A 40 -0.36 -10.71 -13.64
N VAL A 41 -1.11 -11.80 -13.84
CA VAL A 41 -2.50 -11.72 -14.30
C VAL A 41 -3.45 -11.18 -13.23
N VAL A 42 -3.50 -11.83 -12.06
CA VAL A 42 -4.43 -11.43 -10.99
C VAL A 42 -4.14 -9.99 -10.52
N PRO A 43 -2.88 -9.59 -10.27
CA PRO A 43 -2.55 -8.20 -9.95
C PRO A 43 -2.97 -7.22 -11.05
N ALA A 44 -2.69 -7.50 -12.32
CA ALA A 44 -3.06 -6.62 -13.43
C ALA A 44 -4.58 -6.44 -13.57
N LEU A 45 -5.36 -7.51 -13.41
CA LEU A 45 -6.83 -7.45 -13.47
C LEU A 45 -7.40 -6.66 -12.29
N ARG A 46 -6.86 -6.86 -11.08
CA ARG A 46 -7.23 -6.08 -9.89
C ARG A 46 -6.85 -4.60 -10.06
N ASP A 47 -5.70 -4.33 -10.65
CA ASP A 47 -5.20 -2.99 -10.94
C ASP A 47 -6.04 -2.26 -11.98
N ALA A 48 -6.57 -2.97 -12.98
CA ALA A 48 -7.44 -2.41 -14.00
C ALA A 48 -8.87 -2.14 -13.51
N GLN A 49 -9.39 -2.95 -12.57
CA GLN A 49 -10.77 -2.83 -12.08
C GLN A 49 -10.95 -1.81 -10.96
N GLN A 50 -9.94 -1.58 -10.15
CA GLN A 50 -10.01 -0.61 -9.06
C GLN A 50 -9.53 0.76 -9.56
N PRO A 51 -10.34 1.83 -9.43
CA PRO A 51 -9.82 3.18 -9.54
C PRO A 51 -8.68 3.37 -8.53
N ALA A 52 -7.87 4.42 -8.68
CA ALA A 52 -6.88 4.81 -7.69
C ALA A 52 -7.59 5.28 -6.40
N THR A 53 -8.22 4.36 -5.70
CA THR A 53 -8.90 4.56 -4.43
C THR A 53 -7.84 4.54 -3.35
N SER A 54 -8.13 5.29 -2.30
CA SER A 54 -7.32 5.48 -1.10
C SER A 54 -7.05 4.19 -0.30
N GLU A 55 -7.57 3.04 -0.72
CA GLU A 55 -7.37 1.72 -0.13
C GLU A 55 -6.04 1.07 -0.54
N ARG A 56 -5.30 1.68 -1.48
CA ARG A 56 -3.98 1.19 -1.91
C ARG A 56 -2.84 1.87 -1.15
N PRO A 57 -1.81 1.10 -0.74
CA PRO A 57 -0.58 1.67 -0.24
C PRO A 57 0.11 2.48 -1.36
N VAL A 58 0.16 3.80 -1.22
CA VAL A 58 0.91 4.68 -2.13
C VAL A 58 2.08 5.27 -1.38
N LEU A 59 3.29 5.11 -1.92
CA LEU A 59 4.48 5.76 -1.38
C LEU A 59 4.65 7.15 -2.01
N SER A 60 4.80 8.16 -1.16
CA SER A 60 5.13 9.53 -1.51
C SER A 60 6.30 10.03 -0.66
N LEU A 61 6.83 11.19 -1.03
CA LEU A 61 7.85 11.88 -0.25
C LEU A 61 7.24 13.12 0.40
N LEU A 62 7.41 13.25 1.71
CA LEU A 62 7.10 14.45 2.46
C LEU A 62 8.36 15.32 2.52
N ASN A 63 8.29 16.54 1.97
CA ASN A 63 9.36 17.53 2.09
C ASN A 63 9.28 18.19 3.46
N TRP A 64 10.24 17.85 4.33
CA TRP A 64 10.46 18.48 5.64
C TRP A 64 11.61 19.50 5.51
N PRO A 65 11.67 20.57 6.33
CA PRO A 65 12.63 21.67 6.17
C PRO A 65 14.09 21.27 5.89
N GLU A 66 14.58 20.19 6.50
CA GLU A 66 15.98 19.73 6.33
C GLU A 66 16.09 18.29 5.79
N MET A 67 14.97 17.62 5.45
CA MET A 67 14.98 16.24 4.94
C MET A 67 13.74 15.86 4.12
N SER A 68 13.84 14.81 3.32
CA SER A 68 12.68 14.18 2.68
C SER A 68 12.35 12.86 3.36
N LEU A 69 11.10 12.67 3.76
CA LEU A 69 10.62 11.48 4.46
C LEU A 69 9.77 10.60 3.56
N SER A 70 9.94 9.29 3.67
CA SER A 70 9.04 8.33 3.01
C SER A 70 7.70 8.30 3.72
N LEU A 71 6.63 8.58 3.00
CA LEU A 71 5.28 8.63 3.52
C LEU A 71 4.39 7.62 2.78
N LEU A 72 3.72 6.77 3.52
CA LEU A 72 2.82 5.74 3.00
C LEU A 72 1.38 6.18 3.18
N HIS A 73 0.66 6.42 2.09
CA HIS A 73 -0.78 6.64 2.13
C HIS A 73 -1.49 5.29 2.14
N TRP A 74 -2.28 5.02 3.19
CA TRP A 74 -3.09 3.82 3.31
C TRP A 74 -4.42 4.19 3.99
N ASN A 75 -5.55 3.82 3.38
CA ASN A 75 -6.92 4.11 3.86
C ASN A 75 -7.14 5.58 4.22
N ASN A 76 -6.75 6.50 3.33
CA ASN A 76 -6.78 7.96 3.55
C ASN A 76 -5.94 8.45 4.73
N GLN A 77 -5.07 7.62 5.32
CA GLN A 77 -4.20 8.01 6.41
C GLN A 77 -2.73 8.02 5.97
N PRO A 78 -1.96 9.05 6.32
CA PRO A 78 -0.52 9.08 6.10
C PRO A 78 0.20 8.29 7.21
N TRP A 79 1.07 7.38 6.81
CA TRP A 79 1.91 6.58 7.69
C TRP A 79 3.38 6.97 7.46
N ILE A 80 4.11 7.21 8.54
CA ILE A 80 5.54 7.52 8.53
C ILE A 80 6.26 6.41 9.30
N ARG A 81 7.50 6.08 8.91
CA ARG A 81 8.31 5.12 9.67
C ARG A 81 8.59 5.70 11.06
N LEU A 82 8.34 4.90 12.10
CA LEU A 82 8.55 5.30 13.49
C LEU A 82 9.99 5.79 13.76
N GLN A 83 10.97 5.20 13.08
CA GLN A 83 12.40 5.53 13.19
C GLN A 83 12.75 6.95 12.68
N ASP A 84 11.93 7.52 11.79
CA ASP A 84 12.17 8.83 11.17
C ASP A 84 11.59 9.98 12.03
N VAL A 85 10.67 9.65 12.96
CA VAL A 85 9.98 10.64 13.82
C VAL A 85 10.92 11.41 14.78
N PRO A 86 11.91 10.78 15.46
CA PRO A 86 12.82 11.51 16.34
C PRO A 86 13.61 12.60 15.61
N GLN A 87 13.92 12.38 14.33
CA GLN A 87 14.66 13.33 13.51
C GLN A 87 13.81 14.56 13.16
N MET A 88 12.49 14.41 13.01
CA MET A 88 11.55 15.52 12.78
C MET A 88 11.43 16.49 13.96
N LEU A 89 11.57 15.97 15.20
CA LEU A 89 11.45 16.77 16.42
C LEU A 89 12.76 17.49 16.79
N ALA A 90 13.89 17.08 16.23
CA ALA A 90 15.20 17.63 16.55
C ALA A 90 15.39 19.06 16.01
N ASP A 91 14.75 19.43 14.90
CA ASP A 91 14.89 20.75 14.26
C ASP A 91 14.10 21.87 14.94
N GLY A 92 13.18 21.54 15.85
CA GLY A 92 12.35 22.54 16.54
C GLY A 92 12.97 23.15 17.80
N GLU A 93 14.05 22.58 18.35
CA GLU A 93 14.51 22.91 19.71
C GLU A 93 16.02 23.18 19.81
N ARG A 94 16.50 24.23 19.13
CA ARG A 94 17.64 25.02 19.69
C ARG A 94 17.24 25.82 20.94
N THR A 95 15.99 25.76 21.38
CA THR A 95 15.52 26.42 22.61
C THR A 95 15.18 25.41 23.69
N GLN A 96 16.22 24.94 24.37
CA GLN A 96 16.32 24.85 25.84
C GLN A 96 15.16 24.18 26.63
N ARG A 97 15.50 23.05 27.28
CA ARG A 97 14.83 22.40 28.43
C ARG A 97 13.48 21.71 28.17
N SER A 98 13.50 20.51 27.59
CA SER A 98 12.44 19.53 27.88
C SER A 98 12.89 18.09 27.65
N ILE A 99 13.72 17.57 28.56
CA ILE A 99 14.26 16.21 28.51
C ILE A 99 13.23 15.15 28.94
N ASN A 100 12.07 15.52 29.50
CA ASN A 100 11.20 14.58 30.22
C ASN A 100 9.79 14.35 29.65
N THR A 101 9.47 14.84 28.46
CA THR A 101 8.15 14.52 27.84
C THR A 101 8.29 13.40 26.83
N PRO A 102 7.47 12.33 26.91
CA PRO A 102 7.46 11.28 25.90
C PRO A 102 7.11 11.87 24.53
N TRP A 103 7.93 11.57 23.52
CA TRP A 103 7.83 12.13 22.17
C TRP A 103 6.44 11.91 21.53
N TRP A 104 5.77 10.79 21.85
CA TRP A 104 4.43 10.45 21.34
C TRP A 104 3.34 11.43 21.82
N LYS A 105 3.49 12.06 23.00
CA LYS A 105 2.60 13.14 23.46
C LYS A 105 2.79 14.45 22.72
N ARG A 106 3.97 14.68 22.12
CA ARG A 106 4.24 15.85 21.27
C ARG A 106 3.72 15.62 19.86
N ALA A 107 3.98 14.43 19.31
CA ALA A 107 3.48 14.02 18.00
C ALA A 107 1.95 14.10 17.90
N SER A 108 1.23 13.68 18.95
CA SER A 108 -0.24 13.73 18.96
C SER A 108 -0.82 15.15 18.88
N ARG A 109 -0.09 16.18 19.33
CA ARG A 109 -0.56 17.58 19.25
C ARG A 109 -0.38 18.18 17.87
N ILE A 110 0.64 17.74 17.14
CA ILE A 110 0.94 18.24 15.79
C ILE A 110 0.01 17.57 14.77
N LEU A 111 -0.33 16.30 14.98
CA LEU A 111 -1.30 15.58 14.15
C LEU A 111 -2.76 16.07 14.33
N GLN A 112 -3.05 16.87 15.36
CA GLN A 112 -4.35 17.53 15.52
C GLN A 112 -4.45 18.87 14.77
N ALA A 113 -3.35 19.37 14.22
CA ALA A 113 -3.28 20.65 13.51
C ALA A 113 -3.40 20.50 11.97
N PHE A 114 -3.60 19.28 11.48
CA PHE A 114 -3.80 18.95 10.06
C PHE A 114 -5.15 18.26 9.84
#